data_AF-A0A4Q9LIW7-F1
#
_entry.id   AF-A0A4Q9LIW7-F1
#
_cell.length_a   1.000
_cell.length_b   1.000
_cell.length_c   1.000
_cell.angle_alpha   90.00
_cell.angle_beta   90.00
_cell.angle_gamma   90.00
#
_symmetry.space_group_name_H-M   'P 1'
#
loop_
_entity.id
_entity.type
_entity.pdbx_description
1 polymer ?
#
loop_
_entity_poly.entity_id
_entity_poly.type
_entity_poly.pdbx_seq_one_letter_code
_entity_poly.pdbx_strand_id
1 'polypeptide(L)'
;MDVTYSSLTNYMDLKQIYMLFCETLSEPYSYFTFVSFYIKYRKFCFVAYSDNKIVGAIICKLENDESGYMGMLAVDKKYRRVGIGKCLTQMAVNNFKENGIYLIYLETEAVNYISLNFYEKIGFRKVMFIENYYLNLNDAYRLCLDNRKI
;
A
#
# COMPACT_ATOMS: atom_id res chain seq x y z
N MET A 1 7.03 -18.51 -11.92
CA MET A 1 6.08 -18.34 -10.81
C MET A 1 5.08 -17.34 -11.31
N ASP A 2 3.87 -17.80 -11.59
CA ASP A 2 2.89 -16.99 -12.33
C ASP A 2 2.06 -16.20 -11.32
N VAL A 3 2.30 -14.90 -11.26
CA VAL A 3 1.54 -13.97 -10.42
C VAL A 3 0.47 -13.32 -11.28
N THR A 4 -0.78 -13.41 -10.85
CA THR A 4 -1.90 -12.65 -11.42
C THR A 4 -2.30 -11.51 -10.49
N TYR A 5 -2.85 -10.45 -11.06
CA TYR A 5 -3.25 -9.25 -10.31
C TYR A 5 -4.70 -8.91 -10.64
N SER A 6 -5.45 -8.43 -9.65
CA SER A 6 -6.80 -7.92 -9.87
C SER A 6 -7.12 -6.78 -8.90
N SER A 7 -8.17 -6.03 -9.23
CA SER A 7 -8.80 -5.12 -8.28
C SER A 7 -9.44 -5.90 -7.14
N LEU A 8 -9.38 -5.36 -5.93
CA LEU A 8 -9.96 -5.99 -4.74
C LEU A 8 -11.49 -5.84 -4.75
N THR A 9 -12.19 -6.80 -5.36
CA THR A 9 -13.66 -6.79 -5.50
C THR A 9 -14.36 -7.90 -4.71
N ASN A 10 -13.63 -8.95 -4.33
CA ASN A 10 -14.18 -10.12 -3.66
C ASN A 10 -14.06 -10.00 -2.14
N TYR A 11 -15.19 -10.04 -1.44
CA TYR A 11 -15.22 -9.96 0.02
C TYR A 11 -14.63 -11.20 0.71
N MET A 12 -14.60 -12.35 0.03
CA MET A 12 -14.03 -13.59 0.60
C MET A 12 -12.51 -13.49 0.79
N ASP A 13 -11.86 -12.59 0.06
CA ASP A 13 -10.41 -12.37 0.13
C ASP A 13 -10.00 -11.54 1.35
N LEU A 14 -10.94 -10.80 1.96
CA LEU A 14 -10.66 -9.87 3.05
C LEU A 14 -10.00 -10.56 4.26
N LYS A 15 -10.46 -11.76 4.63
CA LYS A 15 -9.88 -12.48 5.77
C LYS A 15 -8.42 -12.84 5.49
N GLN A 16 -8.12 -13.37 4.30
CA GLN A 16 -6.76 -13.76 3.92
C GLN A 16 -5.83 -12.53 3.82
N ILE A 17 -6.31 -11.44 3.23
CA ILE A 17 -5.56 -10.18 3.13
C ILE A 17 -5.27 -9.61 4.53
N TYR A 18 -6.26 -9.62 5.41
CA TYR A 18 -6.08 -9.13 6.77
C TYR A 18 -5.04 -9.95 7.54
N MET A 19 -5.08 -11.29 7.44
CA MET A 19 -4.05 -12.14 8.04
C MET A 19 -2.66 -11.84 7.48
N LEU A 20 -2.54 -11.63 6.16
CA LEU A 20 -1.28 -11.21 5.54
C LEU A 20 -0.78 -9.88 6.13
N PHE A 21 -1.65 -8.90 6.38
CA PHE A 21 -1.25 -7.65 7.01
C PHE A 21 -0.78 -7.84 8.45
N CYS A 22 -1.49 -8.63 9.27
CA CYS A 22 -1.07 -8.94 10.64
C CYS A 22 0.32 -9.60 10.70
N GLU A 23 0.70 -10.39 9.71
CA GLU A 23 2.00 -11.07 9.66
C GLU A 23 3.16 -10.19 9.14
N THR A 24 2.84 -9.08 8.46
CA THR A 24 3.82 -8.34 7.66
C THR A 24 3.98 -6.87 8.01
N LEU A 25 2.93 -6.22 8.50
CA LEU A 25 2.94 -4.81 8.90
C LEU A 25 3.27 -4.68 10.39
N SER A 26 4.03 -3.65 10.72
CA SER A 26 4.31 -3.28 12.12
C SER A 26 3.10 -2.67 12.82
N GLU A 27 2.22 -1.98 12.07
CA GLU A 27 1.05 -1.31 12.61
C GLU A 27 -0.18 -2.20 12.67
N PRO A 28 -0.81 -2.37 13.84
CA PRO A 28 -2.00 -3.19 14.03
C PRO A 28 -3.25 -2.43 13.58
N TYR A 29 -3.53 -2.44 12.28
CA TYR A 29 -4.84 -2.00 11.81
C TYR A 29 -5.93 -2.92 12.34
N SER A 30 -6.97 -2.35 12.95
CA SER A 30 -8.14 -3.13 13.33
C SER A 30 -8.83 -3.71 12.09
N TYR A 31 -9.42 -4.90 12.22
CA TYR A 31 -10.22 -5.48 11.14
C TYR A 31 -11.33 -4.52 10.68
N PHE A 32 -11.93 -3.78 11.61
CA PHE A 32 -12.92 -2.75 11.31
C PHE A 32 -12.38 -1.64 10.40
N THR A 33 -11.20 -1.10 10.70
CA THR A 33 -10.53 -0.06 9.87
C THR A 33 -10.23 -0.59 8.47
N PHE A 34 -9.69 -1.80 8.37
CA PHE A 34 -9.42 -2.45 7.09
C PHE A 34 -10.70 -2.63 6.26
N VAL A 35 -11.77 -3.17 6.85
CA VAL A 35 -13.07 -3.35 6.17
C VAL A 35 -13.69 -2.01 5.76
N SER A 36 -13.55 -0.97 6.59
CA SER A 36 -14.03 0.38 6.26
C SER A 36 -13.33 0.94 5.03
N PHE A 37 -12.02 0.72 4.90
CA PHE A 37 -11.28 1.11 3.71
C PHE A 37 -11.71 0.30 2.49
N TYR A 38 -11.92 -1.00 2.62
CA TYR A 38 -12.46 -1.81 1.53
C TYR A 38 -13.82 -1.30 1.06
N ILE A 39 -14.79 -1.11 1.95
CA ILE A 39 -16.16 -0.69 1.58
C ILE A 39 -16.11 0.63 0.79
N LYS A 40 -15.36 1.62 1.30
CA LYS A 40 -15.35 2.98 0.74
C LYS A 40 -14.40 3.13 -0.46
N TYR A 41 -13.27 2.45 -0.45
CA TYR A 41 -12.15 2.72 -1.35
C TYR A 41 -11.65 1.49 -2.12
N ARG A 42 -12.36 0.35 -2.13
CA ARG A 42 -11.98 -0.86 -2.88
C ARG A 42 -11.55 -0.63 -4.34
N LYS A 43 -12.08 0.41 -5.00
CA LYS A 43 -11.69 0.78 -6.36
C LYS A 43 -10.22 1.19 -6.49
N PHE A 44 -9.54 1.53 -5.40
CA PHE A 44 -8.13 1.89 -5.34
C PHE A 44 -7.24 0.78 -4.75
N CYS A 45 -7.80 -0.39 -4.49
CA CYS A 45 -7.12 -1.49 -3.82
C CYS A 45 -6.89 -2.65 -4.81
N PHE A 46 -5.73 -3.29 -4.70
CA PHE A 46 -5.32 -4.37 -5.60
C PHE A 46 -4.74 -5.54 -4.81
N VAL A 47 -4.83 -6.71 -5.42
CA VAL A 47 -4.41 -7.98 -4.83
C VAL A 47 -3.64 -8.78 -5.86
N ALA A 48 -2.63 -9.52 -5.39
CA ALA A 48 -1.78 -10.40 -6.18
C ALA A 48 -1.99 -11.84 -5.73
N TYR A 49 -2.16 -12.75 -6.70
CA TYR A 49 -2.35 -14.17 -6.47
C TYR A 49 -1.23 -14.99 -7.09
N SER A 50 -0.89 -16.11 -6.44
CA SER A 50 -0.08 -17.20 -6.99
C SER A 50 -0.80 -18.49 -6.63
N ASP A 51 -1.07 -19.35 -7.60
CA ASP A 51 -1.72 -20.67 -7.37
C ASP A 51 -3.02 -20.56 -6.54
N ASN A 52 -3.87 -19.58 -6.87
CA ASN A 52 -5.10 -19.23 -6.14
C ASN A 52 -4.92 -18.78 -4.67
N LYS A 53 -3.68 -18.57 -4.22
CA LYS A 53 -3.37 -17.99 -2.90
C LYS A 53 -3.08 -16.50 -3.03
N ILE A 54 -3.59 -15.70 -2.10
CA ILE A 54 -3.19 -14.29 -1.97
C ILE A 54 -1.75 -14.21 -1.47
N VAL A 55 -0.89 -13.59 -2.26
CA VAL A 55 0.55 -13.42 -1.97
C VAL A 55 0.96 -11.96 -1.79
N GLY A 56 0.07 -11.03 -2.12
CA GLY A 56 0.29 -9.61 -1.87
C GLY A 56 -1.00 -8.80 -2.00
N ALA A 57 -1.06 -7.66 -1.31
CA ALA A 57 -2.18 -6.74 -1.39
C ALA A 57 -1.73 -5.31 -1.12
N ILE A 58 -2.43 -4.36 -1.73
CA ILE A 58 -2.32 -2.93 -1.46
C ILE A 58 -3.69 -2.33 -1.17
N ILE A 59 -3.82 -1.63 -0.05
CA ILE A 59 -5.03 -0.90 0.35
C ILE A 59 -4.73 0.59 0.31
N CYS A 60 -5.52 1.29 -0.51
CA CYS A 60 -5.43 2.72 -0.67
C CYS A 60 -6.76 3.38 -0.32
N LYS A 61 -6.72 4.67 -0.01
CA LYS A 61 -7.89 5.53 0.16
C LYS A 61 -7.67 6.87 -0.51
N LEU A 62 -8.73 7.66 -0.61
CA LEU A 62 -8.59 9.11 -0.78
C LEU A 62 -8.32 9.72 0.59
N GLU A 63 -7.32 10.58 0.66
CA GLU A 63 -7.05 11.40 1.84
C GLU A 63 -7.95 12.62 1.88
N ASN A 64 -8.12 13.24 0.72
CA ASN A 64 -9.09 14.29 0.43
C ASN A 64 -9.47 14.21 -1.06
N ASP A 65 -10.24 15.18 -1.56
CA ASP A 65 -10.72 15.17 -2.94
C ASP A 65 -9.60 15.31 -3.99
N GLU A 66 -8.39 15.71 -3.58
CA GLU A 66 -7.27 16.01 -4.48
C GLU A 66 -6.09 15.03 -4.35
N SER A 67 -6.09 14.16 -3.33
CA SER A 67 -4.95 13.30 -3.01
C SER A 67 -5.32 11.90 -2.54
N GLY A 68 -4.49 10.95 -2.98
CA GLY A 68 -4.55 9.55 -2.63
C GLY A 68 -3.62 9.23 -1.47
N TYR A 69 -3.92 8.16 -0.76
CA TYR A 69 -3.12 7.65 0.33
C TYR A 69 -2.95 6.14 0.22
N MET A 70 -1.71 5.66 0.27
CA MET A 70 -1.39 4.22 0.29
C MET A 70 -1.13 3.80 1.73
N GLY A 71 -2.10 3.12 2.35
CA GLY A 71 -2.04 2.82 3.78
C GLY A 71 -1.46 1.46 4.13
N MET A 72 -1.68 0.45 3.29
CA MET A 72 -1.24 -0.92 3.59
C MET A 72 -0.67 -1.53 2.32
N LEU A 73 0.60 -1.93 2.34
CA LEU A 73 1.22 -2.71 1.28
C LEU A 73 1.92 -3.91 1.92
N ALA A 74 1.49 -5.11 1.56
CA ALA A 74 2.12 -6.33 2.02
C ALA A 74 2.35 -7.31 0.88
N VAL A 75 3.47 -8.02 0.99
CA VAL A 75 3.80 -9.18 0.16
C VAL A 75 4.30 -10.28 1.08
N ASP A 76 3.76 -11.48 0.92
CA ASP A 76 4.17 -12.70 1.63
C ASP A 76 5.69 -12.86 1.49
N LYS A 77 6.37 -13.15 2.61
CA LYS A 77 7.84 -13.20 2.69
C LYS A 77 8.45 -14.12 1.63
N LYS A 78 7.79 -15.22 1.29
CA LYS A 78 8.25 -16.19 0.26
C LYS A 78 8.19 -15.62 -1.17
N TYR A 79 7.41 -14.56 -1.35
CA TYR A 79 7.09 -13.94 -2.64
C TYR A 79 7.67 -12.53 -2.76
N ARG A 80 8.59 -12.13 -1.87
CA ARG A 80 9.29 -10.84 -1.93
C ARG A 80 10.43 -10.88 -2.95
N ARG A 81 10.90 -9.68 -3.33
CA ARG A 81 12.05 -9.48 -4.25
C ARG A 81 11.86 -10.01 -5.68
N VAL A 82 10.63 -10.33 -6.07
CA VAL A 82 10.26 -10.70 -7.45
C VAL A 82 9.36 -9.65 -8.14
N GLY A 83 9.27 -8.44 -7.58
CA GLY A 83 8.58 -7.31 -8.21
C GLY A 83 7.10 -7.10 -7.83
N ILE A 84 6.48 -8.00 -7.07
CA ILE A 84 5.04 -7.92 -6.69
C ILE A 84 4.68 -6.57 -6.05
N GLY A 85 5.45 -6.12 -5.06
CA GLY A 85 5.19 -4.83 -4.40
C GLY A 85 5.22 -3.67 -5.38
N LYS A 86 6.21 -3.65 -6.31
CA LYS A 86 6.31 -2.63 -7.36
C LYS A 86 5.10 -2.65 -8.29
N CYS A 87 4.66 -3.83 -8.72
CA CYS A 87 3.48 -3.98 -9.57
C CYS A 87 2.22 -3.46 -8.88
N LEU A 88 1.97 -3.87 -7.63
CA LEU A 88 0.83 -3.41 -6.84
C LEU A 88 0.82 -1.89 -6.66
N THR A 89 1.98 -1.30 -6.30
CA THR A 89 2.10 0.15 -6.19
C THR A 89 1.84 0.84 -7.53
N GLN A 90 2.38 0.34 -8.64
CA GLN A 90 2.16 0.94 -9.95
C GLN A 90 0.69 0.88 -10.39
N MET A 91 0.01 -0.24 -10.14
CA MET A 91 -1.43 -0.36 -10.40
C MET A 91 -2.23 0.68 -9.61
N ALA A 92 -1.90 0.88 -8.32
CA ALA A 92 -2.52 1.91 -7.51
C ALA A 92 -2.24 3.33 -8.01
N VAL A 93 -0.99 3.65 -8.36
CA VAL A 93 -0.60 4.95 -8.92
C VAL A 93 -1.35 5.25 -10.22
N ASN A 94 -1.41 4.27 -11.13
CA ASN A 94 -2.10 4.43 -12.41
C ASN A 94 -3.61 4.64 -12.20
N ASN A 95 -4.22 3.85 -11.33
CA ASN A 95 -5.65 3.98 -11.03
C ASN A 95 -5.99 5.31 -10.33
N PHE A 96 -5.11 5.85 -9.47
CA PHE A 96 -5.26 7.21 -8.97
C PHE A 96 -5.23 8.23 -10.10
N LYS A 97 -4.25 8.14 -11.02
CA LYS A 97 -4.11 9.04 -12.17
C LYS A 97 -5.36 9.02 -13.07
N GLU A 98 -5.89 7.84 -13.37
CA GLU A 98 -7.13 7.64 -14.13
C GLU A 98 -8.36 8.27 -13.46
N ASN A 99 -8.33 8.42 -12.13
CA ASN A 99 -9.38 9.08 -11.34
C ASN A 99 -9.07 10.56 -11.05
N GLY A 100 -8.09 11.17 -11.74
CA GLY A 100 -7.73 12.58 -11.58
C GLY A 100 -6.98 12.90 -10.27
N ILE A 101 -6.44 11.88 -9.60
CA ILE A 101 -5.68 12.02 -8.35
C ILE A 101 -4.19 11.96 -8.65
N TYR A 102 -3.51 13.08 -8.39
CA TYR A 102 -2.13 13.26 -8.84
C TYR A 102 -1.09 13.27 -7.73
N LEU A 103 -1.51 13.62 -6.52
CA LEU A 103 -0.68 13.58 -5.33
C LEU A 103 -1.02 12.33 -4.53
N ILE A 104 0.00 11.52 -4.24
CA ILE A 104 -0.16 10.28 -3.49
C ILE A 104 0.79 10.30 -2.30
N TYR A 105 0.25 10.09 -1.11
CA TYR A 105 1.00 10.09 0.13
C TYR A 105 1.05 8.70 0.78
N LEU A 106 2.08 8.50 1.60
CA LEU A 106 2.20 7.39 2.54
C LEU A 106 3.19 7.75 3.64
N GLU A 107 3.10 7.07 4.78
CA GLU A 107 4.14 7.08 5.80
C GLU A 107 4.92 5.76 5.83
N THR A 108 6.21 5.86 6.15
CA THR A 108 7.03 4.70 6.48
C THR A 108 7.98 5.04 7.62
N GLU A 109 8.26 4.05 8.49
CA GLU A 109 9.21 4.18 9.59
C GLU A 109 10.55 4.74 9.08
N ALA A 110 11.09 5.74 9.78
CA ALA A 110 12.34 6.40 9.41
C ALA A 110 13.54 5.43 9.40
N VAL A 111 13.46 4.38 10.21
CA VAL A 111 14.45 3.30 10.31
C VAL A 111 14.24 2.18 9.27
N ASN A 112 13.12 2.18 8.54
CA ASN A 112 12.83 1.17 7.52
C ASN A 112 13.44 1.56 6.16
N TYR A 113 14.77 1.51 6.10
CA TYR A 113 15.55 1.84 4.91
C TYR A 113 15.17 1.02 3.66
N ILE A 114 14.65 -0.20 3.87
CA ILE A 114 14.19 -1.06 2.77
C ILE A 114 12.96 -0.45 2.11
N SER A 115 11.94 -0.07 2.89
CA SER A 115 10.73 0.58 2.39
C SER A 115 11.03 1.97 1.81
N LEU A 116 11.87 2.77 2.48
CA LEU A 116 12.30 4.07 1.99
C LEU A 116 12.93 3.96 0.59
N ASN A 117 13.94 3.09 0.43
CA ASN A 117 14.58 2.88 -0.86
C ASN A 117 13.62 2.29 -1.91
N PHE A 118 12.69 1.43 -1.50
CA PHE A 118 11.66 0.90 -2.38
C PHE A 118 10.77 2.00 -2.97
N TYR A 119 10.24 2.90 -2.13
CA TYR A 119 9.39 3.99 -2.58
C TYR A 119 10.16 5.09 -3.33
N GLU A 120 11.38 5.43 -2.89
CA GLU A 120 12.26 6.37 -3.59
C GLU A 120 12.54 5.91 -5.04
N LYS A 121 12.76 4.60 -5.26
CA LYS A 121 12.93 4.03 -6.61
C LYS A 121 11.68 4.10 -7.49
N ILE A 122 10.50 4.21 -6.90
CA ILE A 122 9.24 4.40 -7.62
C ILE A 122 9.04 5.90 -7.96
N GLY A 123 9.76 6.79 -7.29
CA GLY A 123 9.73 8.24 -7.51
C GLY A 123 9.15 9.04 -6.35
N PHE A 124 8.80 8.38 -5.24
CA PHE A 124 8.36 9.08 -4.04
C PHE A 124 9.52 9.88 -3.42
N ARG A 125 9.19 11.01 -2.80
CA ARG A 125 10.15 11.87 -2.11
C ARG A 125 9.70 12.14 -0.68
N LYS A 126 10.65 12.23 0.25
CA LYS A 126 10.39 12.66 1.63
C LYS A 126 9.91 14.11 1.62
N VAL A 127 8.74 14.36 2.23
CA VAL A 127 8.15 15.70 2.33
C VAL A 127 7.99 16.18 3.76
N MET A 128 7.94 15.27 4.73
CA MET A 128 7.83 15.60 6.15
C MET A 128 8.47 14.51 7.00
N PHE A 129 9.11 14.91 8.10
CA PHE A 129 9.54 14.03 9.18
C PHE A 129 8.56 14.19 10.34
N ILE A 130 8.12 13.09 10.94
CA ILE A 130 7.11 13.07 12.00
C ILE A 130 7.67 12.28 13.17
N GLU A 131 7.89 12.94 14.29
CA GLU A 131 8.43 12.34 15.51
C GLU A 131 7.39 11.45 16.20
N ASN A 132 7.83 10.30 16.74
CA ASN A 132 7.01 9.36 17.52
C ASN A 132 5.66 9.00 16.86
N TYR A 133 5.66 8.79 15.55
CA TYR A 133 4.45 8.56 14.76
C TYR A 133 3.84 7.18 14.98
N TYR A 134 4.69 6.15 15.08
CA TYR A 134 4.27 4.75 15.21
C TYR A 134 4.01 4.36 16.67
N LEU A 135 3.23 3.31 16.92
CA LEU A 135 2.89 2.89 18.30
C LEU A 135 4.12 2.44 19.11
N ASN A 136 5.18 2.04 18.43
CA ASN A 136 6.47 1.71 19.03
C ASN A 136 7.37 2.94 19.28
N LEU A 137 6.83 4.17 19.12
CA LEU A 137 7.52 5.45 19.21
C LEU A 137 8.58 5.68 18.11
N ASN A 138 8.61 4.86 17.06
CA ASN A 138 9.47 5.15 15.93
C ASN A 138 8.96 6.37 15.15
N ASP A 139 9.91 7.16 14.67
CA ASP A 139 9.63 8.28 13.78
C ASP A 139 9.20 7.79 12.39
N ALA A 140 8.50 8.64 11.65
CA ALA A 140 8.09 8.38 10.28
C ALA A 140 8.63 9.44 9.32
N TYR A 141 8.87 9.04 8.09
CA TYR A 141 8.84 9.96 6.96
C TYR A 141 7.50 9.86 6.25
N ARG A 142 6.86 10.99 6.03
CA ARG A 142 5.81 11.10 5.03
C ARG A 142 6.45 11.28 3.66
N LEU A 143 6.07 10.42 2.73
CA LEU A 143 6.52 10.44 1.35
C LEU A 143 5.39 10.95 0.45
N CYS A 144 5.76 11.59 -0.66
CA CYS A 144 4.83 12.06 -1.69
C CYS A 144 5.31 11.65 -3.08
N LEU A 145 4.37 11.18 -3.90
CA LEU A 145 4.53 11.03 -5.34
C LEU A 145 3.63 12.05 -6.04
N ASP A 146 4.23 12.84 -6.94
CA ASP A 146 3.49 13.67 -7.90
C ASP A 146 3.51 12.97 -9.26
N ASN A 147 2.47 12.20 -9.55
CA ASN A 147 2.39 11.34 -10.74
C ASN A 147 2.08 12.12 -12.05
N ARG A 148 2.02 13.47 -12.01
CA ARG A 148 2.02 14.33 -13.21
C ARG A 148 3.39 14.41 -13.86
N LYS A 149 4.46 14.17 -13.08
CA LYS A 149 5.87 14.31 -13.49
C LYS A 149 6.47 13.01 -14.02
N ILE A 150 5.64 11.99 -14.22
CA ILE A 150 5.97 10.60 -14.55
C ILE A 150 4.90 10.07 -15.51
#